data_AF-A0A5Q8CKF7-F1
#
_entry.id   AF-A0A5Q8CKF7-F1
#
_cell.length_a   1.000
_cell.length_b   1.000
_cell.length_c   1.000
_cell.angle_alpha   90.00
_cell.angle_beta   90.00
_cell.angle_gamma   90.00
#
_symmetry.space_group_name_H-M   'P 1'
#
loop_
_entity.id
_entity.type
_entity.pdbx_description
1 polymer ?
#
loop_
_entity_poly.entity_id
_entity_poly.type
_entity_poly.pdbx_seq_one_letter_code
_entity_poly.pdbx_strand_id
1 'polypeptide(L)'
;MAEIRDAKLYRASHDTFEDYCKARWDIGRSRAYELIDQATVVKAITDAGVNLSAVADISKRDVRELKKDLPAAAKQIKDKIKKGAAPTEATAAVIAQMTAKKDHPKADRKAQQVEFDRQRDEARAKLPDAIRQSEAAKEAAIAQKLRTVQDLTDAERIAELEETVRILEGDIEKLKAENAKFGDMKVLFDQGGFEAVIAAKDEQIRVLNTRVSSESADKASWAKSAGYWKAQAQKLGYTSQDDIVIPLDGAEFGGVA
;
A
#
# COMPACT_ATOMS: atom_id res chain seq x y z
N MET A 1 -4.99 25.60 -32.47
CA MET A 1 -4.07 24.88 -31.56
C MET A 1 -4.58 23.49 -31.19
N ALA A 2 -5.81 23.36 -30.65
CA ALA A 2 -6.38 22.06 -30.27
C ALA A 2 -6.39 21.06 -31.45
N GLU A 3 -6.91 21.48 -32.60
CA GLU A 3 -6.95 20.64 -33.82
C GLU A 3 -5.56 20.19 -34.29
N ILE A 4 -4.57 21.09 -34.28
CA ILE A 4 -3.18 20.78 -34.65
C ILE A 4 -2.59 19.70 -33.72
N ARG A 5 -2.88 19.78 -32.42
CA ARG A 5 -2.44 18.81 -31.43
C ARG A 5 -3.14 17.46 -31.64
N ASP A 6 -4.47 17.48 -31.74
CA ASP A 6 -5.32 16.29 -31.74
C ASP A 6 -5.15 15.48 -33.03
N ALA A 7 -5.08 16.16 -34.17
CA ALA A 7 -4.74 15.54 -35.45
C ALA A 7 -3.23 15.35 -35.68
N LYS A 8 -2.39 15.67 -34.68
CA LYS A 8 -0.93 15.54 -34.71
C LYS A 8 -0.25 16.19 -35.93
N LEU A 9 -0.83 17.27 -36.46
CA LEU A 9 -0.35 17.96 -37.66
C LEU A 9 1.06 18.54 -37.49
N TYR A 10 1.49 18.80 -36.25
CA TYR A 10 2.85 19.26 -35.94
C TYR A 10 3.94 18.26 -36.36
N ARG A 11 3.62 16.96 -36.44
CA ARG A 11 4.58 15.90 -36.80
C ARG A 11 5.11 15.99 -38.22
N ALA A 12 4.48 16.79 -39.08
CA ALA A 12 4.99 17.07 -40.42
C ALA A 12 6.28 17.91 -40.40
N SER A 13 6.59 18.61 -39.29
CA SER A 13 7.72 19.55 -39.20
C SER A 13 8.50 19.49 -37.89
N HIS A 14 7.92 18.94 -36.82
CA HIS A 14 8.51 18.92 -35.48
C HIS A 14 8.23 17.58 -34.80
N ASP A 15 9.20 17.09 -34.03
CA ASP A 15 9.08 15.81 -33.33
C ASP A 15 8.08 15.86 -32.18
N THR A 16 8.01 17.01 -31.49
CA THR A 16 7.08 17.23 -30.39
C THR A 16 6.16 18.43 -30.61
N PHE A 17 5.00 18.40 -29.95
CA PHE A 17 4.06 19.53 -29.96
C PHE A 17 4.66 20.76 -29.26
N GLU A 18 5.56 20.55 -28.30
CA GLU A 18 6.25 21.63 -27.59
C GLU A 18 7.20 22.38 -28.51
N ASP A 19 8.01 21.67 -29.30
CA ASP A 19 8.94 22.27 -30.27
C ASP A 19 8.17 23.09 -31.31
N TYR A 20 7.04 22.56 -31.78
CA TYR A 20 6.15 23.28 -32.69
C TYR A 20 5.59 24.56 -32.06
N CYS A 21 5.09 24.49 -30.82
CA CYS A 21 4.55 25.66 -30.13
C CYS A 21 5.61 26.73 -29.87
N LYS A 22 6.83 26.30 -29.52
CA LYS A 22 7.97 27.19 -29.32
C LYS A 22 8.41 27.86 -30.62
N ALA A 23 8.55 27.10 -31.70
CA ALA A 23 8.96 27.63 -33.01
C ALA A 23 7.91 28.57 -33.63
N ARG A 24 6.62 28.26 -33.50
CA ARG A 24 5.56 29.02 -34.19
C ARG A 24 5.03 30.22 -33.41
N TRP A 25 5.04 30.14 -32.08
CA TRP A 25 4.40 31.13 -31.22
C TRP A 25 5.25 31.56 -30.02
N ASP A 26 6.47 31.04 -29.87
CA ASP A 26 7.36 31.32 -28.75
C ASP A 26 6.71 31.07 -27.38
N ILE A 27 5.93 29.99 -27.28
CA ILE A 27 5.30 29.56 -26.02
C ILE A 27 5.70 28.12 -25.67
N GLY A 28 5.91 27.89 -24.38
CA GLY A 28 6.12 26.55 -23.83
C GLY A 28 4.84 25.71 -23.83
N ARG A 29 5.01 24.39 -23.69
CA ARG A 29 3.91 23.41 -23.70
C ARG A 29 2.76 23.77 -22.76
N SER A 30 3.08 24.09 -21.50
CA SER A 30 2.08 24.42 -20.48
C SER A 30 1.18 25.59 -20.91
N ARG A 31 1.77 26.65 -21.49
CA ARG A 31 1.00 27.81 -21.96
C ARG A 31 0.10 27.47 -23.14
N ALA A 32 0.54 26.59 -24.04
CA ALA A 32 -0.27 26.12 -25.15
C ALA A 32 -1.51 25.33 -24.68
N TYR A 33 -1.36 24.44 -23.70
CA TYR A 33 -2.51 23.71 -23.13
C TYR A 33 -3.48 24.65 -22.40
N GLU A 34 -2.99 25.65 -21.67
CA GLU A 34 -3.84 26.66 -21.07
C GLU A 34 -4.68 27.40 -22.12
N LEU A 35 -4.07 27.87 -23.21
CA LEU A 35 -4.78 28.58 -24.27
C LEU A 35 -5.84 27.70 -24.95
N ILE A 36 -5.54 26.41 -25.14
CA ILE A 36 -6.52 25.42 -25.64
C ILE A 36 -7.70 25.29 -24.68
N ASP A 37 -7.44 25.19 -23.39
CA ASP A 37 -8.48 25.07 -22.36
C ASP A 37 -9.34 26.33 -22.30
N GLN A 38 -8.72 27.52 -22.35
CA GLN A 38 -9.45 28.78 -22.36
C GLN A 38 -10.32 28.92 -23.62
N ALA A 39 -9.79 28.60 -24.80
CA ALA A 39 -10.55 28.63 -26.04
C ALA A 39 -11.75 27.65 -26.02
N THR A 40 -11.59 26.48 -25.40
CA THR A 40 -12.67 25.50 -25.24
C THR A 40 -13.81 26.05 -24.39
N VAL A 41 -13.48 26.70 -23.27
CA VAL A 41 -14.47 27.31 -22.38
C VAL A 41 -15.17 28.49 -23.04
N VAL A 42 -14.42 29.39 -23.69
CA VAL A 42 -15.00 30.52 -24.44
C VAL A 42 -15.96 30.01 -25.50
N LYS A 43 -15.55 29.03 -26.33
CA LYS A 43 -16.39 28.43 -27.36
C LYS A 43 -17.70 27.88 -26.78
N ALA A 44 -17.63 27.10 -25.69
CA ALA A 44 -18.83 26.55 -25.05
C ALA A 44 -19.79 27.63 -24.53
N ILE A 45 -19.27 28.74 -24.02
CA ILE A 45 -20.08 29.87 -23.56
C ILE A 45 -20.65 30.66 -24.75
N THR A 46 -19.88 30.81 -25.84
CA THR A 46 -20.34 31.43 -27.08
C THR A 46 -21.43 30.62 -27.77
N ASP A 47 -21.28 29.30 -27.86
CA ASP A 47 -22.30 28.38 -28.39
C ASP A 47 -23.59 28.44 -27.54
N ALA A 48 -23.47 28.77 -26.24
CA ALA A 48 -24.63 29.02 -25.38
C ALA A 48 -25.34 30.36 -25.68
N GLY A 49 -24.79 31.23 -26.52
CA GLY A 49 -25.39 32.48 -26.98
C GLY A 49 -24.83 33.73 -26.32
N VAL A 50 -23.60 33.68 -25.79
CA VAL A 50 -22.95 34.79 -25.09
C VAL A 50 -21.73 35.25 -25.87
N ASN A 51 -21.68 36.52 -26.25
CA ASN A 51 -20.53 37.04 -26.99
C ASN A 51 -19.40 37.44 -26.01
N LEU A 52 -18.53 36.50 -25.70
CA LEU A 52 -17.22 36.76 -25.08
C LEU A 52 -16.22 36.99 -26.20
N SER A 53 -15.75 38.23 -26.33
CA SER A 53 -14.93 38.67 -27.46
C SER A 53 -13.48 38.17 -27.37
N ALA A 54 -12.96 37.85 -26.18
CA ALA A 54 -11.57 37.39 -26.04
C ALA A 54 -11.35 36.27 -25.01
N VAL A 55 -10.39 35.39 -25.33
CA VAL A 55 -9.76 34.43 -24.41
C VAL A 55 -9.11 35.13 -23.19
N ALA A 56 -8.80 36.42 -23.33
CA ALA A 56 -8.24 37.26 -22.26
C ALA A 56 -9.27 37.63 -21.17
N ASP A 57 -10.57 37.52 -21.47
CA ASP A 57 -11.64 37.94 -20.55
C ASP A 57 -11.86 36.94 -19.40
N ILE A 58 -11.31 35.73 -19.50
CA ILE A 58 -11.47 34.67 -18.50
C ILE A 58 -10.09 34.25 -17.95
N SER A 59 -9.91 34.41 -16.65
CA SER A 59 -8.66 34.04 -15.98
C SER A 59 -8.40 32.52 -16.04
N LYS A 60 -7.15 32.10 -15.93
CA LYS A 60 -6.77 30.66 -15.88
C LYS A 60 -7.50 29.91 -14.76
N ARG A 61 -7.69 30.58 -13.62
CA ARG A 61 -8.40 30.03 -12.46
C ARG A 61 -9.85 29.74 -12.80
N ASP A 62 -10.52 30.69 -13.45
CA ASP A 62 -11.93 30.60 -13.79
C ASP A 62 -12.19 29.50 -14.84
N VAL A 63 -11.31 29.39 -15.83
CA VAL A 63 -11.36 28.29 -16.82
C VAL A 63 -11.27 26.93 -16.14
N ARG A 64 -10.38 26.76 -15.16
CA ARG A 64 -10.26 25.51 -14.40
C ARG A 64 -11.53 25.18 -13.61
N GLU A 65 -12.22 26.19 -13.10
CA GLU A 65 -13.47 25.99 -12.36
C GLU A 65 -14.65 25.69 -13.29
N LEU A 66 -14.76 26.42 -14.40
CA LEU A 66 -15.81 26.21 -15.40
C LEU A 66 -15.67 24.87 -16.13
N LYS A 67 -14.45 24.41 -16.42
CA LYS A 67 -14.18 23.16 -17.14
C LYS A 67 -14.67 21.92 -16.38
N LYS A 68 -14.83 21.98 -15.05
CA LYS A 68 -15.29 20.84 -14.24
C LYS A 68 -16.71 20.41 -14.61
N ASP A 69 -17.61 21.37 -14.81
CA ASP A 69 -19.00 21.14 -15.23
C ASP A 69 -19.40 22.12 -16.34
N LEU A 70 -18.62 22.12 -17.43
CA LEU A 70 -18.75 23.12 -18.50
C LEU A 70 -20.16 23.25 -19.08
N PRO A 71 -20.91 22.16 -19.37
CA PRO A 71 -22.27 22.28 -19.89
C PRO A 71 -23.25 22.94 -18.91
N ALA A 72 -23.14 22.60 -17.62
CA ALA A 72 -24.00 23.15 -16.57
C ALA A 72 -23.68 24.63 -16.31
N ALA A 73 -22.39 24.97 -16.27
CA ALA A 73 -21.93 26.34 -16.10
C ALA A 73 -22.38 27.23 -17.27
N ALA A 74 -22.21 26.80 -18.52
CA ALA A 74 -22.64 27.55 -19.70
C ALA A 74 -24.16 27.81 -19.70
N LYS A 75 -24.97 26.80 -19.31
CA LYS A 75 -26.42 26.96 -19.15
C LYS A 75 -26.79 27.99 -18.08
N GLN A 76 -26.16 27.93 -16.91
CA GLN A 76 -26.42 28.88 -15.82
C GLN A 76 -26.02 30.31 -16.18
N ILE A 77 -24.91 30.48 -16.89
CA ILE A 77 -24.47 31.79 -17.41
C ILE A 77 -25.53 32.34 -18.36
N LYS A 78 -25.99 31.53 -19.32
CA LYS A 78 -27.06 31.90 -20.25
C LYS A 78 -28.36 32.29 -19.53
N ASP A 79 -28.78 31.52 -18.55
CA ASP A 79 -30.02 31.77 -17.80
C ASP A 79 -29.94 33.07 -16.99
N LYS A 80 -28.76 33.41 -16.43
CA LYS A 80 -28.54 34.69 -15.75
C LYS A 80 -28.54 35.88 -16.71
N ILE A 81 -27.94 35.72 -17.90
CA ILE A 81 -27.94 36.78 -18.93
C ILE A 81 -29.37 37.03 -19.45
N LYS A 82 -30.17 35.97 -19.65
CA LYS A 82 -31.60 36.11 -20.00
C LYS A 82 -32.40 36.89 -18.95
N LYS A 83 -31.96 36.87 -17.69
CA LYS A 83 -32.56 37.64 -16.58
C LYS A 83 -32.04 39.08 -16.50
N GLY A 84 -31.23 39.53 -17.48
CA GLY A 84 -30.75 40.91 -17.59
C GLY A 84 -29.35 41.16 -17.01
N ALA A 85 -28.64 40.13 -16.53
CA ALA A 85 -27.28 40.30 -16.04
C ALA A 85 -26.27 40.49 -17.18
N ALA A 86 -25.25 41.33 -16.95
CA ALA A 86 -24.15 41.47 -17.89
C ALA A 86 -23.37 40.14 -18.04
N PRO A 87 -22.82 39.81 -19.22
CA PRO A 87 -22.09 38.55 -19.43
C PRO A 87 -20.95 38.28 -18.45
N THR A 88 -20.20 39.32 -18.09
CA THR A 88 -19.08 39.25 -17.14
C THR A 88 -19.57 38.98 -15.71
N GLU A 89 -20.63 39.65 -15.29
CA GLU A 89 -21.25 39.47 -13.97
C GLU A 89 -21.89 38.08 -13.82
N ALA A 90 -22.62 37.63 -14.85
CA ALA A 90 -23.23 36.30 -14.88
C ALA A 90 -22.16 35.20 -14.77
N THR A 91 -21.05 35.35 -15.48
CA THR A 91 -19.91 34.43 -15.44
C THR A 91 -19.25 34.41 -14.07
N ALA A 92 -18.91 35.59 -13.51
CA ALA A 92 -18.33 35.71 -12.18
C ALA A 92 -19.25 35.10 -11.09
N ALA A 93 -20.56 35.32 -11.19
CA ALA A 93 -21.52 34.79 -10.23
C ALA A 93 -21.67 33.26 -10.32
N VAL A 94 -21.54 32.66 -11.51
CA VAL A 94 -21.53 31.19 -11.65
C VAL A 94 -20.23 30.60 -11.11
N ILE A 95 -19.09 31.24 -11.37
CA ILE A 95 -17.79 30.84 -10.80
C ILE A 95 -17.85 30.88 -9.27
N ALA A 96 -18.36 31.96 -8.69
CA ALA A 96 -18.51 32.09 -7.23
C ALA A 96 -19.42 31.01 -6.62
N GLN A 97 -20.49 30.62 -7.31
CA GLN A 97 -21.35 29.50 -6.88
C GLN A 97 -20.60 28.16 -6.93
N MET A 98 -19.82 27.92 -7.98
CA MET A 98 -19.03 26.69 -8.13
C MET A 98 -17.90 26.59 -7.09
N THR A 99 -17.33 27.73 -6.66
CA THR A 99 -16.36 27.76 -5.56
C THR A 99 -17.04 27.57 -4.20
N ALA A 100 -18.16 28.26 -3.94
CA ALA A 100 -18.90 28.15 -2.69
C ALA A 100 -19.41 26.72 -2.42
N LYS A 101 -19.86 26.00 -3.46
CA LYS A 101 -20.22 24.58 -3.37
C LYS A 101 -19.09 23.67 -2.88
N LYS A 102 -17.82 24.07 -3.04
CA LYS A 102 -16.66 23.32 -2.49
C LYS A 102 -16.27 23.76 -1.10
N ASP A 103 -16.46 25.03 -0.79
CA ASP A 103 -16.13 25.53 0.54
C ASP A 103 -17.13 25.01 1.58
N HIS A 104 -18.37 24.74 1.19
CA HIS A 104 -19.39 24.11 2.04
C HIS A 104 -18.94 22.73 2.59
N PRO A 105 -18.60 21.71 1.78
CA PRO A 105 -18.16 20.42 2.30
C PRO A 105 -16.82 20.50 3.05
N LYS A 106 -15.97 21.48 2.75
CA LYS A 106 -14.74 21.71 3.54
C LYS A 106 -15.05 22.31 4.90
N ALA A 107 -15.96 23.28 4.97
CA ALA A 107 -16.44 23.87 6.20
C ALA A 107 -17.17 22.83 7.05
N ASP A 108 -18.01 22.00 6.44
CA ASP A 108 -18.72 20.89 7.10
C ASP A 108 -17.73 19.89 7.69
N ARG A 109 -16.70 19.48 6.92
CA ARG A 109 -15.64 18.59 7.44
C ARG A 109 -14.87 19.23 8.58
N LYS A 110 -14.56 20.53 8.49
CA LYS A 110 -13.88 21.24 9.58
C LYS A 110 -14.77 21.32 10.83
N ALA A 111 -16.05 21.57 10.67
CA ALA A 111 -17.02 21.57 11.76
C ALA A 111 -17.17 20.18 12.39
N GLN A 112 -17.24 19.12 11.57
CA GLN A 112 -17.24 17.73 12.04
C GLN A 112 -15.96 17.39 12.80
N GLN A 113 -14.80 17.82 12.30
CA GLN A 113 -13.52 17.59 12.98
C GLN A 113 -13.49 18.27 14.36
N VAL A 114 -13.93 19.52 14.45
CA VAL A 114 -14.02 20.24 15.73
C VAL A 114 -14.95 19.51 16.71
N GLU A 115 -16.07 18.99 16.20
CA GLU A 115 -17.02 18.23 17.01
C GLU A 115 -16.46 16.88 17.47
N PHE A 116 -15.73 16.16 16.61
CA PHE A 116 -15.04 14.92 16.99
C PHE A 116 -13.92 15.17 18.00
N ASP A 117 -13.18 16.28 17.86
CA ASP A 117 -12.15 16.67 18.81
C ASP A 117 -12.79 16.99 20.18
N ARG A 118 -13.91 17.72 20.21
CA ARG A 118 -14.70 17.97 21.43
C ARG A 118 -15.13 16.65 22.09
N GLN A 119 -15.68 15.72 21.32
CA GLN A 119 -16.12 14.42 21.83
C GLN A 119 -14.96 13.60 22.39
N ARG A 120 -13.80 13.63 21.73
CA ARG A 120 -12.58 12.96 22.21
C ARG A 120 -12.11 13.56 23.53
N ASP A 121 -12.13 14.88 23.67
CA ASP A 121 -11.70 15.56 24.89
C ASP A 121 -12.67 15.30 26.06
N GLU A 122 -13.97 15.29 25.79
CA GLU A 122 -15.00 14.91 26.78
C GLU A 122 -14.88 13.45 27.20
N ALA A 123 -14.61 12.53 26.26
CA ALA A 123 -14.36 11.14 26.57
C ALA A 123 -13.09 10.99 27.42
N ARG A 124 -12.01 11.68 27.06
CA ARG A 124 -10.74 11.70 27.79
C ARG A 124 -10.91 12.25 29.21
N ALA A 125 -11.77 13.25 29.42
CA ALA A 125 -12.06 13.79 30.73
C ALA A 125 -12.84 12.80 31.63
N LYS A 126 -13.67 11.93 31.05
CA LYS A 126 -14.45 10.91 31.75
C LYS A 126 -13.66 9.63 32.06
N LEU A 127 -12.43 9.49 31.57
CA LEU A 127 -11.59 8.32 31.85
C LEU A 127 -11.22 8.27 33.35
N PRO A 128 -11.16 7.07 33.96
CA PRO A 128 -10.66 6.89 35.31
C PRO A 128 -9.25 7.46 35.48
N ASP A 129 -8.95 7.98 36.67
CA ASP A 129 -7.70 8.70 36.97
C ASP A 129 -6.45 7.89 36.63
N ALA A 130 -6.46 6.58 36.92
CA ALA A 130 -5.36 5.69 36.58
C ALA A 130 -5.09 5.61 35.07
N ILE A 131 -6.14 5.63 34.25
CA ILE A 131 -6.01 5.61 32.79
C ILE A 131 -5.55 6.98 32.28
N ARG A 132 -6.08 8.08 32.82
CA ARG A 132 -5.62 9.44 32.46
C ARG A 132 -4.14 9.64 32.77
N GLN A 133 -3.67 9.14 33.90
CA GLN A 133 -2.25 9.18 34.29
C GLN A 133 -1.38 8.31 33.37
N SER A 134 -1.83 7.10 33.02
CA SER A 134 -1.13 6.25 32.05
C SER A 134 -1.04 6.91 30.67
N GLU A 135 -2.13 7.48 30.16
CA GLU A 135 -2.14 8.16 28.86
C GLU A 135 -1.28 9.43 28.89
N ALA A 136 -1.31 10.23 29.97
CA ALA A 136 -0.43 11.37 30.13
C ALA A 136 1.05 10.97 30.21
N ALA A 137 1.37 9.86 30.88
CA ALA A 137 2.74 9.32 30.92
C ALA A 137 3.21 8.84 29.54
N LYS A 138 2.32 8.20 28.75
CA LYS A 138 2.61 7.81 27.37
C LYS A 138 2.85 9.03 26.48
N GLU A 139 1.99 10.05 26.56
CA GLU A 139 2.16 11.28 25.80
C GLU A 139 3.45 12.02 26.19
N ALA A 140 3.78 12.07 27.48
CA ALA A 140 5.05 12.63 27.95
C ALA A 140 6.26 11.84 27.43
N ALA A 141 6.19 10.51 27.43
CA ALA A 141 7.24 9.66 26.86
C ALA A 141 7.39 9.83 25.34
N ILE A 142 6.28 9.97 24.61
CA ILE A 142 6.30 10.25 23.16
C ILE A 142 6.89 11.64 22.91
N ALA A 143 6.46 12.66 23.66
CA ALA A 143 7.00 14.02 23.54
C ALA A 143 8.48 14.08 23.91
N GLN A 144 8.90 13.33 24.93
CA GLN A 144 10.30 13.19 25.31
C GLN A 144 11.11 12.51 24.21
N LYS A 145 10.61 11.40 23.64
CA LYS A 145 11.25 10.74 22.49
C LYS A 145 11.35 11.66 21.27
N LEU A 146 10.30 12.42 20.98
CA LEU A 146 10.30 13.38 19.87
C LEU A 146 11.32 14.50 20.11
N ARG A 147 11.41 15.02 21.35
CA ARG A 147 12.43 16.00 21.73
C ARG A 147 13.83 15.44 21.65
N THR A 148 14.08 14.25 22.18
CA THR A 148 15.40 13.61 22.05
C THR A 148 15.77 13.50 20.58
N VAL A 149 14.87 13.02 19.71
CA VAL A 149 15.14 12.93 18.26
C VAL A 149 15.38 14.30 17.60
N GLN A 150 14.71 15.36 18.09
CA GLN A 150 14.83 16.71 17.56
C GLN A 150 16.11 17.43 18.04
N ASP A 151 16.58 17.08 19.24
CA ASP A 151 17.79 17.62 19.88
C ASP A 151 19.06 16.81 19.55
N LEU A 152 18.94 15.68 18.84
CA LEU A 152 20.07 14.96 18.27
C LEU A 152 20.77 15.84 17.24
N THR A 153 22.10 15.84 17.29
CA THR A 153 22.90 16.35 16.18
C THR A 153 22.62 15.52 14.92
N ASP A 154 22.85 16.09 13.74
CA ASP A 154 22.63 15.38 12.46
C ASP A 154 23.35 14.02 12.43
N ALA A 155 24.53 13.91 13.05
CA ALA A 155 25.29 12.67 13.13
C ALA A 155 24.60 11.60 14.00
N GLU A 156 24.04 11.98 15.15
CA GLU A 156 23.36 11.04 16.05
C GLU A 156 22.01 10.60 15.47
N ARG A 157 21.30 11.50 14.78
CA ARG A 157 20.07 11.18 14.04
C ARG A 157 20.34 10.20 12.89
N ILE A 158 21.45 10.36 12.17
CA ILE A 158 21.86 9.42 11.12
C ILE A 158 22.13 8.04 11.73
N ALA A 159 22.87 7.96 12.84
CA ALA A 159 23.16 6.71 13.51
C ALA A 159 21.90 5.97 14.00
N GLU A 160 20.94 6.70 14.58
CA GLU A 160 19.65 6.12 15.00
C GLU A 160 18.85 5.63 13.78
N LEU A 161 18.77 6.43 12.72
CA LEU A 161 18.09 6.03 11.48
C LEU A 161 18.72 4.77 10.87
N GLU A 162 20.04 4.68 10.81
CA GLU A 162 20.75 3.50 10.34
C GLU A 162 20.45 2.25 11.18
N GLU A 163 20.34 2.40 12.51
CA GLU A 163 19.93 1.30 13.39
C GLU A 163 18.48 0.88 13.12
N THR A 164 17.56 1.84 12.98
CA THR A 164 16.16 1.51 12.65
C THR A 164 16.03 0.82 11.29
N VAL A 165 16.80 1.25 10.29
CA VAL A 165 16.83 0.62 8.96
C VAL A 165 17.32 -0.82 9.09
N ARG A 166 18.40 -1.06 9.84
CA ARG A 166 18.92 -2.42 10.07
C ARG A 166 17.89 -3.33 10.73
N ILE A 167 17.15 -2.82 11.71
CA ILE A 167 16.07 -3.58 12.39
C ILE A 167 14.96 -3.91 11.39
N LEU A 168 14.48 -2.91 10.64
CA LEU A 168 13.40 -3.08 9.66
C LEU A 168 13.81 -4.04 8.53
N GLU A 169 15.04 -3.97 8.04
CA GLU A 169 15.58 -4.92 7.08
C GLU A 169 15.58 -6.34 7.65
N GLY A 170 16.00 -6.52 8.90
CA GLY A 170 15.94 -7.81 9.58
C GLY A 170 14.51 -8.35 9.70
N ASP A 171 13.54 -7.51 10.02
CA ASP A 171 12.13 -7.90 10.11
C ASP A 171 11.53 -8.19 8.73
N ILE A 172 11.91 -7.46 7.69
CA ILE A 172 11.54 -7.76 6.31
C ILE A 172 12.06 -9.14 5.90
N GLU A 173 13.29 -9.49 6.24
CA GLU A 173 13.83 -10.81 5.93
C GLU A 173 13.12 -11.93 6.69
N LYS A 174 12.76 -11.72 7.97
CA LYS A 174 11.90 -12.67 8.70
C LYS A 174 10.55 -12.85 8.03
N LEU A 175 9.89 -11.75 7.65
CA LEU A 175 8.59 -11.78 6.99
C LEU A 175 8.64 -12.44 5.61
N LYS A 176 9.72 -12.20 4.84
CA LYS A 176 9.95 -12.92 3.58
C LYS A 176 10.13 -14.41 3.81
N ALA A 177 10.93 -14.79 4.81
CA ALA A 177 11.13 -16.20 5.16
C ALA A 177 9.84 -16.88 5.62
N GLU A 178 9.00 -16.16 6.37
CA GLU A 178 7.68 -16.66 6.78
C GLU A 178 6.73 -16.80 5.59
N ASN A 179 6.62 -15.77 4.74
CA ASN A 179 5.80 -15.81 3.53
C ASN A 179 6.24 -16.91 2.56
N ALA A 180 7.54 -17.19 2.47
CA ALA A 180 8.06 -18.28 1.65
C ALA A 180 7.48 -19.65 2.06
N LYS A 181 7.21 -19.88 3.35
CA LYS A 181 6.57 -21.13 3.83
C LYS A 181 5.16 -21.33 3.27
N PHE A 182 4.50 -20.25 2.87
CA PHE A 182 3.15 -20.26 2.32
C PHE A 182 3.13 -20.14 0.79
N GLY A 183 4.30 -20.05 0.12
CA GLY A 183 4.39 -19.90 -1.32
C GLY A 183 3.66 -21.01 -2.08
N ASP A 184 3.91 -22.27 -1.71
CA ASP A 184 3.26 -23.43 -2.34
C ASP A 184 1.73 -23.42 -2.10
N MET A 185 1.29 -23.04 -0.89
CA MET A 185 -0.13 -22.93 -0.58
C MET A 185 -0.81 -21.82 -1.39
N LYS A 186 -0.10 -20.72 -1.63
CA LYS A 186 -0.60 -19.61 -2.45
C LYS A 186 -0.80 -20.03 -3.91
N VAL A 187 0.13 -20.80 -4.47
CA VAL A 187 0.00 -21.34 -5.84
C VAL A 187 -1.23 -22.24 -5.95
N LEU A 188 -1.41 -23.15 -4.98
CA LEU A 188 -2.59 -24.02 -4.94
C LEU A 188 -3.89 -23.22 -4.79
N PHE A 189 -3.87 -22.19 -3.94
CA PHE A 189 -4.99 -21.30 -3.76
C PHE A 189 -5.33 -20.53 -5.06
N ASP A 190 -4.34 -20.08 -5.82
CA ASP A 190 -4.58 -19.40 -7.09
C ASP A 190 -5.13 -20.33 -8.17
N GLN A 191 -4.83 -21.63 -8.09
CA GLN A 191 -5.31 -22.65 -9.04
C GLN A 191 -6.73 -23.14 -8.74
N GLY A 192 -7.14 -23.20 -7.47
CA GLY A 192 -8.43 -23.82 -7.10
C GLY A 192 -8.98 -23.40 -5.74
N GLY A 193 -8.52 -22.29 -5.19
CA GLY A 193 -8.95 -21.77 -3.88
C GLY A 193 -8.56 -22.70 -2.73
N PHE A 194 -9.31 -22.61 -1.63
CA PHE A 194 -9.03 -23.41 -0.44
C PHE A 194 -9.22 -24.92 -0.65
N GLU A 195 -10.11 -25.33 -1.56
CA GLU A 195 -10.34 -26.75 -1.86
C GLU A 195 -9.07 -27.44 -2.39
N ALA A 196 -8.34 -26.79 -3.30
CA ALA A 196 -7.07 -27.30 -3.82
C ALA A 196 -5.98 -27.39 -2.73
N VAL A 197 -5.94 -26.41 -1.83
CA VAL A 197 -5.00 -26.40 -0.69
C VAL A 197 -5.31 -27.54 0.28
N ILE A 198 -6.59 -27.73 0.62
CA ILE A 198 -7.05 -28.77 1.54
C ILE A 198 -6.76 -30.15 0.95
N ALA A 199 -7.14 -30.39 -0.31
CA ALA A 199 -6.90 -31.67 -0.96
C ALA A 199 -5.40 -32.05 -0.99
N ALA A 200 -4.51 -31.09 -1.28
CA ALA A 200 -3.07 -31.32 -1.27
C ALA A 200 -2.55 -31.63 0.15
N LYS A 201 -3.09 -30.97 1.18
CA LYS A 201 -2.72 -31.22 2.58
C LYS A 201 -3.25 -32.54 3.11
N ASP A 202 -4.47 -32.93 2.74
CA ASP A 202 -5.04 -34.22 3.09
C ASP A 202 -4.21 -35.38 2.52
N GLU A 203 -3.73 -35.23 1.28
CA GLU A 203 -2.83 -36.23 0.69
C GLU A 203 -1.48 -36.30 1.43
N GLN A 204 -0.90 -35.16 1.81
CA GLN A 204 0.32 -35.15 2.64
C GLN A 204 0.10 -35.86 3.99
N ILE A 205 -1.04 -35.60 4.66
CA ILE A 205 -1.40 -36.24 5.92
C ILE A 205 -1.55 -37.77 5.73
N ARG A 206 -2.21 -38.19 4.65
CA ARG A 206 -2.38 -39.61 4.31
C ARG A 206 -1.04 -40.33 4.15
N VAL A 207 -0.11 -39.73 3.39
CA VAL A 207 1.24 -40.28 3.18
C VAL A 207 2.01 -40.36 4.50
N LEU A 208 1.99 -39.29 5.30
CA LEU A 208 2.68 -39.26 6.61
C LEU A 208 2.12 -40.31 7.57
N ASN A 209 0.80 -40.47 7.64
CA ASN A 209 0.17 -41.50 8.47
C ASN A 209 0.58 -42.92 8.04
N THR A 210 0.67 -43.16 6.74
CA THR A 210 1.14 -44.45 6.20
C THR A 210 2.59 -44.72 6.59
N ARG A 211 3.44 -43.68 6.51
CA ARG A 211 4.85 -43.76 6.92
C ARG A 211 4.99 -44.01 8.42
N VAL A 212 4.27 -43.26 9.25
CA VAL A 212 4.28 -43.45 10.71
C VAL A 212 3.82 -44.86 11.07
N SER A 213 2.80 -45.38 10.39
CA SER A 213 2.28 -46.74 10.61
C SER A 213 3.33 -47.81 10.26
N SER A 214 3.98 -47.70 9.09
CA SER A 214 5.04 -48.64 8.68
C SER A 214 6.26 -48.57 9.59
N GLU A 215 6.78 -47.38 9.89
CA GLU A 215 7.91 -47.21 10.81
C GLU A 215 7.58 -47.74 12.23
N SER A 216 6.33 -47.59 12.68
CA SER A 216 5.88 -48.15 13.96
C SER A 216 5.80 -49.67 13.93
N ALA A 217 5.32 -50.25 12.82
CA ALA A 217 5.26 -51.69 12.63
C ALA A 217 6.67 -52.30 12.57
N ASP A 218 7.61 -51.66 11.88
CA ASP A 218 9.01 -52.08 11.80
C ASP A 218 9.67 -52.01 13.18
N LYS A 219 9.48 -50.91 13.92
CA LYS A 219 9.98 -50.78 15.30
C LYS A 219 9.41 -51.86 16.22
N ALA A 220 8.11 -52.14 16.11
CA ALA A 220 7.48 -53.20 16.89
C ALA A 220 7.99 -54.59 16.51
N SER A 221 8.26 -54.81 15.22
CA SER A 221 8.86 -56.04 14.71
C SER A 221 10.28 -56.23 15.26
N TRP A 222 11.13 -55.21 15.15
CA TRP A 222 12.48 -55.22 15.71
C TRP A 222 12.48 -55.42 17.23
N ALA A 223 11.57 -54.78 17.97
CA ALA A 223 11.44 -54.99 19.40
C ALA A 223 11.06 -56.44 19.75
N LYS A 224 10.14 -57.06 18.99
CA LYS A 224 9.78 -58.47 19.18
C LYS A 224 10.94 -59.41 18.87
N SER A 225 11.65 -59.19 17.76
CA SER A 225 12.82 -59.97 17.39
C SER A 225 13.94 -59.84 18.42
N ALA A 226 14.23 -58.62 18.88
CA ALA A 226 15.21 -58.37 19.93
C ALA A 226 14.81 -59.07 21.25
N GLY A 227 13.53 -59.03 21.62
CA GLY A 227 13.00 -59.75 22.78
C GLY A 227 13.13 -61.27 22.66
N TYR A 228 12.84 -61.83 21.48
CA TYR A 228 13.01 -63.25 21.20
C TYR A 228 14.47 -63.69 21.33
N TRP A 229 15.39 -62.98 20.68
CA TRP A 229 16.81 -63.29 20.74
C TRP A 229 17.38 -63.12 22.15
N LYS A 230 16.94 -62.11 22.90
CA LYS A 230 17.28 -61.95 24.31
C LYS A 230 16.83 -63.13 25.16
N ALA A 231 15.59 -63.59 24.99
CA ALA A 231 15.05 -64.74 25.73
C ALA A 231 15.79 -66.04 25.36
N GLN A 232 16.17 -66.20 24.10
CA GLN A 232 16.93 -67.37 23.63
C GLN A 232 18.36 -67.37 24.17
N ALA A 233 19.02 -66.21 24.19
CA ALA A 233 20.34 -66.03 24.81
C ALA A 233 20.30 -66.42 26.30
N GLN A 234 19.29 -65.94 27.04
CA GLN A 234 19.09 -66.30 28.44
C GLN A 234 18.90 -67.82 28.66
N LYS A 235 18.14 -68.51 27.80
CA LYS A 235 17.96 -69.97 27.86
C LYS A 235 19.25 -70.75 27.63
N LEU A 236 20.13 -70.23 26.78
CA LEU A 236 21.45 -70.79 26.51
C LEU A 236 22.48 -70.45 27.60
N GLY A 237 22.07 -69.74 28.66
CA GLY A 237 22.91 -69.40 29.80
C GLY A 237 23.69 -68.09 29.64
N TYR A 238 23.52 -67.36 28.53
CA TYR A 238 24.09 -66.02 28.37
C TYR A 238 23.32 -65.04 29.26
N THR A 239 23.96 -64.57 30.33
CA THR A 239 23.42 -63.50 31.17
C THR A 239 23.99 -62.16 30.73
N SER A 240 23.34 -61.03 31.05
CA SER A 240 23.89 -59.70 30.71
C SER A 240 25.18 -59.35 31.46
N GLN A 241 25.72 -60.30 32.24
CA GLN A 241 26.97 -60.20 32.98
C GLN A 241 28.13 -60.87 32.21
N ASP A 242 27.82 -61.65 31.17
CA ASP A 242 28.78 -62.28 30.25
C ASP A 242 28.92 -61.46 28.95
N ASP A 243 28.76 -60.14 29.02
CA ASP A 243 29.01 -59.25 27.88
C ASP A 243 30.48 -59.42 27.45
N ILE A 244 30.70 -60.15 26.36
CA ILE A 244 31.97 -60.17 25.65
C ILE A 244 32.10 -58.80 24.98
N VAL A 245 32.70 -57.85 25.69
CA VAL A 245 33.18 -56.60 25.09
C VAL A 245 34.30 -57.00 24.13
N ILE A 246 33.99 -57.06 22.83
CA ILE A 246 35.01 -57.18 21.79
C ILE A 246 35.57 -55.77 21.57
N PRO A 247 36.82 -55.48 21.99
CA PRO A 247 37.44 -54.20 21.73
C PRO A 247 37.70 -54.11 20.23
N LEU A 248 37.08 -53.14 19.56
CA LEU A 248 37.27 -52.90 18.12
C LEU A 248 38.62 -52.22 17.81
N ASP A 249 39.40 -51.98 18.84
CA ASP A 249 40.69 -51.31 18.90
C ASP A 249 41.87 -52.28 19.07
N GLY A 250 41.60 -53.59 19.06
CA GLY A 250 42.62 -54.64 19.00
C GLY A 250 43.27 -54.76 17.61
N ALA A 251 44.58 -54.95 17.58
CA ALA A 251 45.45 -55.02 16.39
C ALA A 251 45.07 -56.09 15.33
N GLU A 252 44.02 -56.88 15.56
CA GLU A 252 43.51 -57.91 14.65
C GLU A 252 42.54 -57.34 13.59
N PHE A 253 41.97 -56.16 13.83
CA PHE A 253 41.11 -55.46 12.87
C PHE A 253 41.83 -54.19 12.40
N GLY A 254 42.69 -54.36 11.39
CA GLY A 254 43.62 -53.34 10.87
C GLY A 254 43.06 -51.93 10.89
N GLY A 255 43.51 -51.15 11.88
CA GLY A 255 43.26 -49.72 11.96
C GLY A 255 43.90 -49.02 10.77
N VAL A 256 43.07 -48.41 9.94
CA VAL A 256 43.54 -47.49 8.90
C VAL A 256 43.88 -46.19 9.62
N ALA A 257 45.17 -45.88 9.66
CA ALA A 257 45.70 -44.57 10.03
C ALA A 257 45.33 -43.52 8.96
#